data_AF-A0A1F4RAW8-F1
#
_entry.id   AF-A0A1F4RAW8-F1
#
_cell.length_a   1.000
_cell.length_b   1.000
_cell.length_c   1.000
_cell.angle_alpha   90.00
_cell.angle_beta   90.00
_cell.angle_gamma   90.00
#
_symmetry.space_group_name_H-M   'P 1'
#
loop_
_entity.id
_entity.type
_entity.pdbx_description
1 polymer ?
#
loop_
_entity_poly.entity_id
_entity_poly.type
_entity_poly.pdbx_seq_one_letter_code
_entity_poly.pdbx_strand_id
1 'polypeptide(L)'
;MKKYLPLIIIFAVITPALLGYFYATYFSAIPEVLMPDLTGKTLEKAMIELDLLNLKGRHAGNVFDLKYSEGQVVSQRPEADRMVKAGRIVSLITSSGRQKVAVPNLLGRPADQAEAVLVAEGLLLGEATRDFVSELDSGIILTQNPLPEDEVEIGSKVDITVSSTQEIDQPFKREENNDDKKEKEGGFWPWQ
;
A
#
# COMPACT_ATOMS: atom_id res chain seq x y z
N MET A 1 -53.04 54.15 -4.23
CA MET A 1 -52.11 53.23 -3.52
C MET A 1 -52.74 52.57 -2.29
N LYS A 2 -53.42 53.29 -1.39
CA LYS A 2 -54.03 52.71 -0.16
C LYS A 2 -55.03 51.55 -0.39
N LYS A 3 -55.73 51.52 -1.54
CA LYS A 3 -56.72 50.47 -1.90
C LYS A 3 -56.11 49.07 -2.08
N TYR A 4 -54.83 48.97 -2.46
CA TYR A 4 -54.15 47.68 -2.68
C TYR A 4 -53.22 47.27 -1.53
N LEU A 5 -52.98 48.17 -0.57
CA LEU A 5 -52.13 47.94 0.60
C LEU A 5 -52.52 46.67 1.40
N PRO A 6 -53.80 46.37 1.70
CA PRO A 6 -54.15 45.13 2.40
C PRO A 6 -53.88 43.88 1.54
N LEU A 7 -54.03 43.99 0.22
CA LEU A 7 -53.82 42.88 -0.71
C LEU A 7 -52.33 42.52 -0.83
N ILE A 8 -51.46 43.54 -0.79
CA ILE A 8 -50.00 43.37 -0.76
C ILE A 8 -49.56 42.71 0.56
N ILE A 9 -50.13 43.11 1.70
CA ILE A 9 -49.82 42.51 3.01
C ILE A 9 -50.24 41.05 3.05
N ILE A 10 -51.45 40.74 2.56
CA ILE A 10 -51.95 39.36 2.46
C ILE A 10 -51.03 38.52 1.57
N PHE A 11 -50.66 39.03 0.39
CA PHE A 11 -49.74 38.33 -0.51
C PHE A 11 -48.40 38.08 0.18
N ALA A 12 -47.83 39.09 0.85
CA ALA A 12 -46.54 39.00 1.55
C ALA A 12 -46.54 38.00 2.72
N VAL A 13 -47.69 37.68 3.31
CA VAL A 13 -47.81 36.67 4.38
C VAL A 13 -48.17 35.29 3.81
N ILE A 14 -49.07 35.24 2.83
CA ILE A 14 -49.55 33.98 2.24
C ILE A 14 -48.50 33.34 1.34
N THR A 15 -47.72 34.11 0.57
CA THR A 15 -46.70 33.50 -0.30
C THR A 15 -45.64 32.75 0.50
N PRO A 16 -44.99 33.31 1.54
CA PRO A 16 -44.06 32.55 2.37
C PRO A 16 -44.71 31.34 3.05
N ALA A 17 -45.96 31.46 3.50
CA ALA A 17 -46.68 30.36 4.13
C ALA A 17 -46.98 29.22 3.12
N LEU A 18 -47.43 29.55 1.90
CA LEU A 18 -47.67 28.58 0.84
C LEU A 18 -46.37 27.97 0.32
N LEU A 19 -45.31 28.78 0.14
CA LEU A 19 -43.98 28.30 -0.21
C LEU A 19 -43.42 27.38 0.87
N GLY A 20 -43.57 27.73 2.15
CA GLY A 20 -43.14 26.91 3.28
C GLY A 20 -43.93 25.59 3.36
N TYR A 21 -45.25 25.63 3.21
CA TYR A 21 -46.09 24.44 3.17
C TYR A 21 -45.78 23.54 1.96
N PHE A 22 -45.60 24.13 0.79
CA PHE A 22 -45.21 23.40 -0.43
C PHE A 22 -43.82 22.81 -0.27
N TYR A 23 -42.86 23.57 0.26
CA TYR A 23 -41.51 23.08 0.54
C TYR A 23 -41.54 21.92 1.55
N ALA A 24 -42.31 22.05 2.64
CA ALA A 24 -42.46 21.00 3.64
C ALA A 24 -43.09 19.72 3.05
N THR A 25 -44.17 19.84 2.28
CA THR A 25 -44.84 18.68 1.67
C THR A 25 -44.03 18.05 0.55
N TYR A 26 -43.41 18.86 -0.32
CA TYR A 26 -42.54 18.39 -1.40
C TYR A 26 -41.30 17.67 -0.85
N PHE A 27 -40.60 18.27 0.11
CA PHE A 27 -39.37 17.69 0.65
C PHE A 27 -39.66 16.50 1.57
N SER A 28 -40.81 16.45 2.25
CA SER A 28 -41.22 15.29 3.07
C SER A 28 -41.73 14.11 2.24
N ALA A 29 -42.16 14.34 0.99
CA ALA A 29 -42.61 13.29 0.10
C ALA A 29 -41.47 12.50 -0.56
N ILE A 30 -40.21 12.92 -0.41
CA ILE A 30 -39.06 12.20 -0.96
C ILE A 30 -38.83 10.94 -0.11
N PRO A 31 -38.83 9.73 -0.69
CA PRO A 31 -38.62 8.50 0.06
C PRO A 31 -37.22 8.49 0.67
N GLU A 32 -37.12 7.96 1.88
CA GLU A 32 -35.85 7.70 2.55
C GLU A 32 -35.41 6.26 2.34
N VAL A 33 -34.11 6.07 2.21
CA VAL A 33 -33.44 4.79 1.98
C VAL A 33 -32.34 4.64 3.02
N LEU A 34 -32.15 3.42 3.52
CA LEU A 34 -31.06 3.10 4.43
C LEU A 34 -29.73 3.13 3.67
N MET A 35 -28.76 3.87 4.18
CA MET A 35 -27.43 3.95 3.58
C MET A 35 -26.71 2.60 3.71
N PRO A 36 -26.33 1.94 2.61
CA PRO A 36 -25.55 0.71 2.68
C PRO A 36 -24.13 0.99 3.18
N ASP A 37 -23.49 -0.04 3.74
CA ASP A 37 -22.04 -0.05 3.95
C ASP A 37 -21.33 -0.42 2.65
N LEU A 38 -20.56 0.54 2.13
CA LEU A 38 -19.77 0.44 0.93
C LEU A 38 -18.28 0.25 1.22
N THR A 39 -17.87 0.30 2.49
CA THR A 39 -16.47 0.15 2.86
C THR A 39 -15.93 -1.22 2.46
N GLY A 40 -14.71 -1.27 1.92
CA GLY A 40 -14.08 -2.48 1.39
C GLY A 40 -14.64 -3.00 0.07
N LYS A 41 -15.74 -2.46 -0.47
CA LYS A 41 -16.20 -2.79 -1.83
C LYS A 41 -15.36 -2.04 -2.86
N THR A 42 -15.29 -2.57 -4.07
CA THR A 42 -14.68 -1.85 -5.21
C THR A 42 -15.54 -0.64 -5.57
N LEU A 43 -14.93 0.41 -6.12
CA LEU A 43 -15.64 1.62 -6.55
C LEU A 43 -16.80 1.29 -7.50
N GLU A 44 -16.57 0.39 -8.46
CA GLU A 44 -17.59 -0.06 -9.41
C GLU A 44 -18.79 -0.71 -8.71
N LYS A 45 -18.53 -1.68 -7.83
CA LYS A 45 -19.59 -2.38 -7.10
C LYS A 45 -20.37 -1.42 -6.19
N ALA A 46 -19.68 -0.49 -5.55
CA ALA A 46 -20.30 0.53 -4.71
C ALA A 46 -21.20 1.48 -5.52
N MET A 47 -20.77 1.89 -6.73
CA MET A 47 -21.59 2.72 -7.61
C MET A 47 -22.86 2.02 -8.08
N ILE A 48 -22.77 0.73 -8.44
CA ILE A 48 -23.93 -0.08 -8.83
C ILE A 48 -24.93 -0.19 -7.68
N GLU A 49 -24.45 -0.47 -6.46
CA GLU A 49 -25.31 -0.60 -5.28
C GLU A 49 -26.01 0.70 -4.91
N LEU A 50 -25.33 1.84 -5.07
CA LEU A 50 -25.96 3.15 -4.92
C LEU A 50 -27.03 3.41 -5.96
N ASP A 51 -26.79 3.08 -7.23
CA ASP A 51 -27.74 3.29 -8.32
C ASP A 51 -29.03 2.46 -8.12
N LEU A 52 -28.89 1.20 -7.67
CA LEU A 52 -30.02 0.34 -7.31
C LEU A 52 -30.92 0.92 -6.21
N LEU A 53 -30.35 1.76 -5.34
CA LEU A 53 -31.04 2.44 -4.24
C LEU A 53 -31.50 3.86 -4.62
N ASN A 54 -31.43 4.23 -5.90
CA ASN A 54 -31.65 5.59 -6.40
C ASN A 54 -30.75 6.64 -5.71
N LEU A 55 -29.58 6.26 -5.20
CA LEU A 55 -28.59 7.16 -4.62
C LEU A 55 -27.54 7.51 -5.67
N LYS A 56 -26.96 8.70 -5.57
CA LYS A 56 -25.98 9.21 -6.56
C LYS A 56 -24.57 9.07 -6.03
N GLY A 57 -23.84 8.05 -6.49
CA GLY A 57 -22.43 7.89 -6.18
C GLY A 57 -21.55 8.98 -6.81
N ARG A 58 -20.57 9.47 -6.06
CA ARG A 58 -19.53 10.36 -6.56
C ARG A 58 -18.18 9.94 -5.97
N HIS A 59 -17.21 9.72 -6.84
CA HIS A 59 -15.82 9.56 -6.42
C HIS A 59 -15.25 10.92 -6.02
N ALA A 60 -14.85 11.05 -4.76
CA ALA A 60 -14.39 12.31 -4.18
C ALA A 60 -12.86 12.41 -4.11
N GLY A 61 -12.14 11.30 -4.28
CA GLY A 61 -10.69 11.25 -4.27
C GLY A 61 -10.16 9.94 -3.69
N ASN A 62 -8.84 9.94 -3.45
CA ASN A 62 -8.08 8.76 -3.07
C ASN A 62 -7.26 9.06 -1.81
N VAL A 63 -7.03 8.04 -1.00
CA VAL A 63 -6.11 8.09 0.16
C VAL A 63 -5.23 6.85 0.18
N PHE A 64 -4.02 6.95 0.71
CA PHE A 64 -3.23 5.76 1.04
C PHE A 64 -3.82 5.09 2.27
N ASP A 65 -4.06 3.79 2.19
CA ASP A 65 -4.66 3.02 3.27
C ASP A 65 -3.97 1.65 3.36
N LEU A 66 -3.66 1.23 4.60
CA LEU A 66 -2.96 -0.03 4.88
C LEU A 66 -3.93 -1.23 4.99
N LYS A 67 -5.22 -0.96 5.24
CA LYS A 67 -6.26 -1.97 5.49
C LYS A 67 -6.97 -2.34 4.19
N TYR A 68 -7.26 -1.37 3.33
CA TYR A 68 -8.00 -1.58 2.09
C TYR A 68 -7.08 -1.59 0.88
N SER A 69 -7.28 -2.56 -0.03
CA SER A 69 -6.50 -2.66 -1.26
C SER A 69 -6.84 -1.53 -2.23
N GLU A 70 -5.96 -1.28 -3.20
CA GLU A 70 -6.19 -0.29 -4.24
C GLU A 70 -7.57 -0.45 -4.91
N GLY A 71 -8.27 0.68 -5.09
CA GLY A 71 -9.60 0.73 -5.71
C GLY A 71 -10.77 0.36 -4.79
N GLN A 72 -10.52 -0.06 -3.55
CA GLN A 72 -11.57 -0.27 -2.56
C GLN A 72 -11.98 1.03 -1.88
N VAL A 73 -13.25 1.14 -1.48
CA VAL A 73 -13.76 2.28 -0.72
C VAL A 73 -13.23 2.23 0.71
N VAL A 74 -12.52 3.28 1.10
CA VAL A 74 -11.99 3.49 2.46
C VAL A 74 -13.03 4.17 3.33
N SER A 75 -13.71 5.17 2.78
CA SER A 75 -14.76 5.89 3.50
C SER A 75 -15.85 6.39 2.58
N GLN A 76 -17.03 6.55 3.16
CA GLN A 76 -18.21 7.09 2.50
C GLN A 76 -18.83 8.22 3.32
N ARG A 77 -19.49 9.14 2.64
CA ARG A 77 -20.35 10.16 3.25
C ARG A 77 -21.62 10.34 2.43
N PRO A 78 -22.82 10.23 3.01
CA PRO A 78 -23.13 9.89 4.41
C PRO A 78 -22.64 8.51 4.87
N GLU A 79 -22.45 8.36 6.19
CA GLU A 79 -22.05 7.10 6.84
C GLU A 79 -23.12 6.02 6.67
N ALA A 80 -22.72 4.75 6.75
CA ALA A 80 -23.60 3.60 6.70
C ALA A 80 -24.70 3.66 7.79
N ASP A 81 -25.79 2.93 7.57
CA ASP A 81 -26.94 2.80 8.48
C ASP A 81 -27.70 4.11 8.77
N ARG A 82 -27.39 5.19 8.05
CA ARG A 82 -28.15 6.45 8.07
C ARG A 82 -29.33 6.40 7.12
N MET A 83 -30.47 6.90 7.56
CA MET A 83 -31.58 7.20 6.65
C MET A 83 -31.23 8.43 5.81
N VAL A 84 -31.28 8.28 4.49
CA VAL A 84 -30.99 9.34 3.52
C VAL A 84 -32.08 9.41 2.47
N LYS A 85 -32.35 10.62 1.98
CA LYS A 85 -33.32 10.81 0.90
C LYS A 85 -32.83 10.17 -0.39
N ALA A 86 -33.73 9.57 -1.15
CA ALA A 86 -33.45 9.13 -2.52
C ALA A 86 -32.89 10.30 -3.35
N GLY A 87 -31.96 10.01 -4.24
CA GLY A 87 -31.23 10.98 -5.05
C GLY A 87 -30.09 11.68 -4.32
N ARG A 88 -29.84 11.39 -3.04
CA ARG A 88 -28.74 11.97 -2.27
C ARG A 88 -27.39 11.59 -2.88
N ILE A 89 -26.49 12.57 -2.96
CA ILE A 89 -25.11 12.35 -3.39
C ILE A 89 -24.31 11.71 -2.26
N VAL A 90 -23.70 10.57 -2.55
CA VAL A 90 -22.81 9.82 -1.67
C VAL A 90 -21.38 9.99 -2.18
N SER A 91 -20.55 10.62 -1.36
CA SER A 91 -19.13 10.83 -1.66
C SER A 91 -18.33 9.62 -1.17
N LEU A 92 -17.56 9.02 -2.07
CA LEU A 92 -16.72 7.86 -1.81
C LEU A 92 -15.26 8.25 -1.93
N ILE A 93 -14.45 7.85 -0.95
CA ILE A 93 -13.00 7.95 -0.99
C ILE A 93 -12.45 6.54 -1.13
N THR A 94 -11.57 6.32 -2.10
CA THR A 94 -10.98 5.01 -2.38
C THR A 94 -9.54 4.91 -1.89
N SER A 95 -9.06 3.69 -1.70
CA SER A 95 -7.67 3.41 -1.38
C SER A 95 -6.83 3.47 -2.65
N SER A 96 -5.66 4.12 -2.55
CA SER A 96 -4.57 4.01 -3.52
C SER A 96 -3.60 2.88 -3.16
N GLY A 97 -3.96 2.03 -2.20
CA GLY A 97 -3.09 1.01 -1.64
C GLY A 97 -2.06 1.58 -0.66
N ARG A 98 -1.00 0.82 -0.43
CA ARG A 98 0.13 1.23 0.40
C ARG A 98 0.96 2.29 -0.32
N GLN A 99 1.48 3.25 0.43
CA GLN A 99 2.35 4.28 -0.13
C GLN A 99 3.65 3.64 -0.64
N LYS A 100 4.01 3.96 -1.89
CA LYS A 100 5.24 3.50 -2.52
C LYS A 100 6.28 4.63 -2.59
N VAL A 101 7.54 4.25 -2.55
CA VAL A 101 8.71 5.11 -2.71
C VAL A 101 9.68 4.46 -3.69
N ALA A 102 10.44 5.29 -4.41
CA ALA A 102 11.47 4.79 -5.31
C ALA A 102 12.70 4.34 -4.52
N VAL A 103 13.26 3.20 -4.87
CA VAL A 103 14.49 2.71 -4.24
C VAL A 103 15.68 3.59 -4.68
N PRO A 104 16.46 4.17 -3.76
CA PRO A 104 17.61 4.99 -4.09
C PRO A 104 18.74 4.15 -4.70
N ASN A 105 19.58 4.79 -5.52
CA ASN A 105 20.77 4.14 -6.06
C ASN A 105 21.90 4.12 -5.02
N LEU A 106 22.20 2.92 -4.52
CA LEU A 106 23.26 2.61 -3.57
C LEU A 106 24.52 2.05 -4.24
N LEU A 107 24.45 1.70 -5.53
CA LEU A 107 25.57 1.09 -6.26
C LEU A 107 26.80 2.01 -6.25
N GLY A 108 27.96 1.44 -5.94
CA GLY A 108 29.23 2.17 -5.85
C GLY A 108 29.37 3.06 -4.61
N ARG A 109 28.39 3.08 -3.70
CA ARG A 109 28.48 3.83 -2.43
C ARG A 109 29.12 2.99 -1.32
N PRO A 110 29.72 3.63 -0.32
CA PRO A 110 30.10 2.99 0.93
C PRO A 110 28.89 2.41 1.70
N ALA A 111 29.02 1.19 2.22
CA ALA A 111 27.95 0.49 2.92
C ALA A 111 27.50 1.19 4.22
N ASP A 112 28.39 1.95 4.87
CA ASP A 112 28.09 2.76 6.06
C ASP A 112 27.12 3.92 5.77
N GLN A 113 27.05 4.39 4.52
CA GLN A 113 26.12 5.44 4.10
C GLN A 113 24.75 4.89 3.66
N ALA A 114 24.67 3.60 3.33
CA ALA A 114 23.47 3.01 2.75
C ALA A 114 22.27 3.05 3.70
N GLU A 115 22.48 2.75 4.99
CA GLU A 115 21.41 2.79 5.99
C GLU A 115 20.81 4.20 6.10
N ALA A 116 21.64 5.24 6.16
CA ALA A 116 21.18 6.63 6.25
C ALA A 116 20.38 7.06 5.01
N VAL A 117 20.81 6.66 3.81
CA VAL A 117 20.12 6.94 2.56
C VAL A 117 18.77 6.22 2.50
N LEU A 118 18.71 4.95 2.92
CA LEU A 118 17.47 4.17 2.94
C LEU A 118 16.46 4.73 3.95
N VAL A 119 16.90 5.07 5.16
CA VAL A 119 16.02 5.64 6.20
C VAL A 119 15.46 7.00 5.78
N ALA A 120 16.22 7.81 5.03
CA ALA A 120 15.73 9.08 4.49
C ALA A 120 14.53 8.92 3.55
N GLU A 121 14.48 7.82 2.81
CA GLU A 121 13.37 7.46 1.91
C GLU A 121 12.29 6.59 2.60
N GLY A 122 12.42 6.33 3.91
CA GLY A 122 11.50 5.47 4.66
C GLY A 122 11.66 3.97 4.37
N LEU A 123 12.83 3.55 3.89
CA LEU A 123 13.20 2.17 3.62
C LEU A 123 14.09 1.61 4.73
N LEU A 124 14.20 0.29 4.80
CA LEU A 124 15.01 -0.42 5.78
C LEU A 124 16.16 -1.16 5.11
N LEU A 125 17.31 -1.24 5.78
CA LEU A 125 18.39 -2.12 5.34
C LEU A 125 17.99 -3.59 5.58
N GLY A 126 18.14 -4.40 4.54
CA GLY A 126 17.86 -5.84 4.55
C GLY A 126 19.08 -6.68 4.88
N GLU A 127 19.24 -7.78 4.16
CA GLU A 127 20.40 -8.66 4.25
C GLU A 127 21.62 -8.00 3.57
N ALA A 128 22.77 -8.04 4.26
CA ALA A 128 24.02 -7.52 3.75
C ALA A 128 25.01 -8.67 3.53
N THR A 129 25.18 -9.07 2.26
CA THR A 129 26.08 -10.15 1.85
C THR A 129 27.42 -9.58 1.43
N ARG A 130 28.49 -10.39 1.47
CA ARG A 130 29.83 -9.98 1.09
C ARG A 130 30.34 -10.85 -0.05
N ASP A 131 30.79 -10.23 -1.13
CA ASP A 131 31.41 -10.90 -2.26
C ASP A 131 32.88 -10.50 -2.39
N PHE A 132 33.72 -11.48 -2.66
CA PHE A 132 35.15 -11.26 -2.82
C PHE A 132 35.45 -10.60 -4.17
N VAL A 133 36.05 -9.41 -4.13
CA VAL A 133 36.50 -8.69 -5.33
C VAL A 133 37.88 -8.11 -5.07
N SER A 134 38.91 -8.66 -5.73
CA SER A 134 40.31 -8.25 -5.56
C SER A 134 40.63 -6.86 -6.13
N GLU A 135 39.80 -6.36 -7.04
CA GLU A 135 40.01 -5.11 -7.78
C GLU A 135 39.38 -3.89 -7.11
N LEU A 136 38.62 -4.07 -6.02
CA LEU A 136 37.87 -3.00 -5.34
C LEU A 136 38.22 -2.92 -3.86
N ASP A 137 38.19 -1.70 -3.32
CA ASP A 137 38.27 -1.48 -1.87
C ASP A 137 37.11 -2.20 -1.16
N SER A 138 37.37 -2.76 0.01
CA SER A 138 36.33 -3.41 0.82
C SER A 138 35.32 -2.38 1.32
N GLY A 139 34.03 -2.72 1.34
CA GLY A 139 32.98 -1.85 1.88
C GLY A 139 32.18 -1.07 0.83
N ILE A 140 32.38 -1.34 -0.46
CA ILE A 140 31.64 -0.72 -1.56
C ILE A 140 30.47 -1.62 -1.97
N ILE A 141 29.29 -1.04 -2.16
CA ILE A 141 28.10 -1.77 -2.62
C ILE A 141 28.24 -2.12 -4.09
N LEU A 142 28.20 -3.42 -4.37
CA LEU A 142 28.31 -4.02 -5.71
C LEU A 142 26.94 -4.20 -6.35
N THR A 143 25.98 -4.69 -5.55
CA THR A 143 24.62 -4.94 -6.00
C THR A 143 23.64 -4.53 -4.90
N GLN A 144 22.42 -4.24 -5.33
CA GLN A 144 21.29 -4.01 -4.45
C GLN A 144 20.07 -4.76 -5.01
N ASN A 145 19.17 -5.14 -4.11
CA ASN A 145 17.89 -5.70 -4.46
C ASN A 145 16.84 -5.17 -3.46
N PRO A 146 15.78 -4.47 -3.90
CA PRO A 146 15.38 -4.18 -5.27
C PRO A 146 16.30 -3.19 -6.04
N LEU A 147 16.13 -3.12 -7.35
CA LEU A 147 16.98 -2.31 -8.23
C LEU A 147 16.74 -0.80 -8.00
N PRO A 148 17.69 0.06 -8.38
CA PRO A 148 17.47 1.50 -8.35
C PRO A 148 16.22 1.89 -9.15
N GLU A 149 15.46 2.87 -8.66
CA GLU A 149 14.22 3.37 -9.24
C GLU A 149 13.00 2.42 -9.18
N ASP A 150 13.17 1.18 -8.69
CA ASP A 150 12.03 0.30 -8.43
C ASP A 150 11.09 0.93 -7.39
N GLU A 151 9.78 0.80 -7.61
CA GLU A 151 8.78 1.27 -6.65
C GLU A 151 8.46 0.19 -5.62
N VAL A 152 8.78 0.46 -4.36
CA VAL A 152 8.53 -0.45 -3.24
C VAL A 152 7.69 0.24 -2.17
N GLU A 153 7.02 -0.53 -1.32
CA GLU A 153 6.23 0.04 -0.23
C GLU A 153 7.14 0.68 0.83
N ILE A 154 6.68 1.75 1.47
CA ILE A 154 7.37 2.32 2.63
C ILE A 154 7.59 1.23 3.69
N GLY A 155 8.79 1.18 4.25
CA GLY A 155 9.23 0.15 5.20
C GLY A 155 9.72 -1.14 4.55
N SER A 156 9.78 -1.23 3.21
CA SER A 156 10.41 -2.36 2.52
C SER A 156 11.91 -2.43 2.82
N LYS A 157 12.44 -3.66 2.78
CA LYS A 157 13.86 -3.92 2.97
C LYS A 157 14.60 -3.89 1.63
N VAL A 158 15.81 -3.34 1.65
CA VAL A 158 16.75 -3.37 0.51
C VAL A 158 17.97 -4.17 0.91
N ASP A 159 18.16 -5.30 0.26
CA ASP A 159 19.33 -6.16 0.42
C ASP A 159 20.50 -5.61 -0.40
N ILE A 160 21.71 -5.72 0.13
CA ILE A 160 22.93 -5.21 -0.53
C ILE A 160 24.03 -6.27 -0.52
N THR A 161 24.83 -6.30 -1.58
CA THR A 161 26.09 -7.04 -1.59
C THR A 161 27.24 -6.07 -1.59
N VAL A 162 28.21 -6.31 -0.70
CA VAL A 162 29.34 -5.42 -0.46
C VAL A 162 30.64 -6.12 -0.85
N SER A 163 31.59 -5.37 -1.43
CA SER A 163 32.92 -5.87 -1.73
C SER A 163 33.67 -6.25 -0.45
N SER A 164 34.32 -7.41 -0.50
CA SER A 164 35.23 -7.91 0.51
C SER A 164 36.59 -8.19 -0.12
N THR A 165 37.67 -7.78 0.54
CA THR A 165 39.05 -8.13 0.18
C THR A 165 39.51 -9.43 0.83
N GLN A 166 38.65 -10.05 1.65
CA GLN A 166 38.92 -11.31 2.31
C GLN A 166 38.30 -12.44 1.49
N GLU A 167 39.15 -13.31 0.95
CA GLU A 167 38.75 -14.51 0.22
C GLU A 167 37.91 -15.39 1.16
N ILE A 168 36.71 -15.78 0.74
CA ILE A 168 35.90 -16.78 1.45
C ILE A 168 36.62 -18.12 1.29
N ASP A 169 37.48 -18.42 2.25
CA ASP A 169 38.26 -19.66 2.34
C ASP A 169 37.29 -20.84 2.50
N GLN A 170 36.83 -21.42 1.38
CA GLN A 170 36.12 -22.69 1.42
C GLN A 170 37.06 -23.72 2.06
N PRO A 171 36.62 -24.56 3.01
CA PRO A 171 37.49 -25.56 3.59
C PRO A 171 37.96 -26.50 2.47
N PHE A 172 39.26 -26.42 2.18
CA PHE A 172 39.95 -27.28 1.24
C PHE A 172 39.79 -28.73 1.72
N LYS A 173 38.86 -29.50 1.15
CA LYS A 173 38.76 -30.94 1.43
C LYS A 173 39.91 -31.66 0.72
N ARG A 174 41.10 -31.62 1.35
CA ARG A 174 42.23 -32.50 1.01
C ARG A 174 42.05 -33.79 1.81
N GLU A 175 41.18 -34.69 1.35
CA GLU A 175 41.29 -36.10 1.74
C GLU A 175 42.38 -36.72 0.87
N GLU A 176 43.62 -36.45 1.24
CA GLU A 176 44.79 -37.17 0.75
C GLU A 176 45.33 -37.97 1.92
N ASN A 177 44.85 -39.20 2.10
CA ASN A 177 45.55 -40.20 2.91
C ASN A 177 45.87 -41.40 2.02
N ASN A 178 47.12 -41.40 1.59
CA ASN A 178 47.80 -42.45 0.87
C ASN A 178 48.66 -43.22 1.89
N ASP A 179 48.00 -43.89 2.83
CA ASP A 179 48.55 -44.87 3.76
C ASP A 179 47.67 -46.13 3.54
N ASP A 180 48.08 -47.19 2.84
CA ASP A 180 48.90 -48.27 3.39
C ASP A 180 49.43 -49.19 2.26
N LYS A 181 50.37 -48.70 1.45
CA LYS A 181 51.34 -49.57 0.77
C LYS A 181 52.65 -49.52 1.53
N LYS A 182 52.77 -50.34 2.60
CA LYS A 182 54.00 -51.05 3.03
C LYS A 182 53.81 -51.66 4.43
N GLU A 183 53.28 -52.87 4.49
CA GLU A 183 53.82 -53.89 5.39
C GLU A 183 54.05 -55.16 4.57
N LYS A 184 55.30 -55.33 4.13
CA LYS A 184 55.83 -56.64 3.79
C LYS A 184 56.60 -57.14 5.02
N GLU A 185 56.53 -58.45 5.20
CA GLU A 185 57.45 -59.36 5.92
C GLU A 185 57.03 -59.80 7.32
N GLY A 186 56.70 -61.10 7.46
CA GLY A 186 56.74 -61.76 8.77
C GLY A 186 56.01 -63.10 8.95
N GLY A 187 56.39 -64.15 8.21
CA GLY A 187 56.17 -65.57 8.59
C GLY A 187 54.73 -66.11 8.53
N PHE A 188 54.41 -67.39 8.46
CA PHE A 188 55.13 -68.67 8.46
C PHE A 188 53.99 -69.72 8.31
N TRP A 189 54.13 -70.68 7.37
CA TRP A 189 53.23 -71.83 7.10
C TRP A 189 52.97 -72.70 8.37
N PRO A 190 51.98 -73.64 8.51
CA PRO A 190 51.61 -74.69 7.54
C PRO A 190 50.16 -75.30 7.51
N TRP A 191 49.92 -76.03 6.40
CA TRP A 191 49.05 -77.18 6.04
C TRP A 191 47.95 -77.74 6.97
N GLN A 192 46.73 -77.91 6.42
CA GLN A 192 46.09 -79.22 6.17
C GLN A 192 44.92 -79.09 5.18
#